data_AF-A0A349PW32-F1
#
_entry.id   AF-A0A349PW32-F1
#
_cell.length_a   1.000
_cell.length_b   1.000
_cell.length_c   1.000
_cell.angle_alpha   90.00
_cell.angle_beta   90.00
_cell.angle_gamma   90.00
#
_symmetry.space_group_name_H-M   'P 1'
#
loop_
_entity.id
_entity.type
_entity.pdbx_description
1 polymer ?
#
loop_
_entity_poly.entity_id
_entity_poly.type
_entity_poly.pdbx_seq_one_letter_code
_entity_poly.pdbx_strand_id
1 'polypeptide(L)'
;MLKAVLMDIDDTLLDFGKCAEQAMRIGFAEWGLPYDDSTYATFTRINDGLWLMIERGELTTQQLFEFRWNRIFEALGIQADGAAFEKRFLDLLYETAIPVDGADEICRYLKEKYILCAASNAFHDQQLNRLEMAGLLPYFDHVFVSESLGYRKPEKAFFDACRAFLPDVAADECMMIGDSLTADITGGKNAGMKTIWYNHTHRPVPERCEADQIVDSLLKLKNLL
;
A
#
# COMPACT_ATOMS: atom_id res chain seq x y z
N MET A 1 -13.18 -0.18 23.49
CA MET A 1 -13.55 0.93 22.58
C MET A 1 -12.38 1.09 21.61
N LEU A 2 -12.57 1.48 20.35
CA LEU A 2 -11.41 1.70 19.46
C LEU A 2 -10.60 2.91 19.96
N LYS A 3 -9.27 2.78 19.94
CA LYS A 3 -8.31 3.83 20.35
C LYS A 3 -7.32 4.19 19.24
N ALA A 4 -6.92 3.22 18.41
CA ALA A 4 -5.95 3.42 17.34
C ALA A 4 -6.48 2.90 15.99
N VAL A 5 -6.13 3.60 14.92
CA VAL A 5 -6.44 3.21 13.54
C VAL A 5 -5.12 3.17 12.76
N LEU A 6 -4.85 2.02 12.14
CA LEU A 6 -3.74 1.81 11.21
C LEU A 6 -4.33 1.86 9.80
N MET A 7 -3.93 2.87 9.03
CA MET A 7 -4.29 3.03 7.63
C MET A 7 -3.17 2.50 6.76
N ASP A 8 -3.49 1.62 5.82
CA ASP A 8 -2.60 1.36 4.69
C ASP A 8 -2.42 2.61 3.80
N ILE A 9 -1.36 2.64 3.00
CA ILE A 9 -0.98 3.80 2.18
C ILE A 9 -1.35 3.58 0.71
N ASP A 10 -0.76 2.59 0.06
CA ASP A 10 -0.87 2.40 -1.39
C ASP A 10 -2.20 1.76 -1.76
N ASP A 11 -2.92 2.38 -2.69
CA ASP A 11 -4.30 2.04 -3.09
C ASP A 11 -5.34 2.12 -1.95
N THR A 12 -4.94 2.71 -0.81
CA THR A 12 -5.82 3.08 0.31
C THR A 12 -5.90 4.60 0.50
N LEU A 13 -4.76 5.27 0.69
CA LEU A 13 -4.66 6.72 0.87
C LEU A 13 -4.05 7.42 -0.35
N LEU A 14 -3.12 6.77 -1.02
CA LEU A 14 -2.50 7.21 -2.26
C LEU A 14 -2.86 6.24 -3.38
N ASP A 15 -3.24 6.74 -4.54
CA ASP A 15 -3.56 5.95 -5.72
C ASP A 15 -2.24 5.49 -6.36
N PHE A 16 -1.77 4.31 -5.94
CA PHE A 16 -0.51 3.75 -6.42
C PHE A 16 -0.61 3.46 -7.91
N GLY A 17 -1.77 2.97 -8.37
CA GLY A 17 -2.01 2.73 -9.78
C GLY A 17 -1.76 3.95 -10.66
N LYS A 18 -2.36 5.11 -10.33
CA LYS A 18 -2.13 6.35 -11.07
C LYS A 18 -0.68 6.83 -10.97
N CYS A 19 -0.05 6.72 -9.80
CA CYS A 19 1.35 7.11 -9.62
C CYS A 19 2.28 6.23 -10.49
N ALA A 20 2.05 4.92 -10.47
CA ALA A 20 2.79 3.94 -11.27
C ALA A 20 2.58 4.20 -12.77
N GLU A 21 1.34 4.40 -13.22
CA GLU A 21 1.08 4.70 -14.64
C GLU A 21 1.80 5.97 -15.09
N GLN A 22 1.77 7.03 -14.29
CA GLN A 22 2.49 8.27 -14.57
C GLN A 22 4.00 8.05 -14.64
N ALA A 23 4.57 7.35 -13.65
CA ALA A 23 5.99 7.01 -13.62
C ALA A 23 6.41 6.17 -14.84
N MET A 24 5.57 5.21 -15.25
CA MET A 24 5.84 4.43 -16.45
C MET A 24 5.80 5.30 -17.71
N ARG A 25 4.80 6.18 -17.87
CA ARG A 25 4.70 7.05 -19.05
C ARG A 25 5.93 7.95 -19.20
N ILE A 26 6.41 8.52 -18.09
CA ILE A 26 7.64 9.33 -18.08
C ILE A 26 8.85 8.48 -18.42
N GLY A 27 9.08 7.38 -17.69
CA GLY A 27 10.24 6.52 -17.89
C GLY A 27 10.33 5.92 -19.30
N PHE A 28 9.20 5.46 -19.85
CA PHE A 28 9.15 4.94 -21.22
C PHE A 28 9.50 6.04 -22.23
N ALA A 29 8.96 7.24 -22.07
CA ALA A 29 9.26 8.37 -22.95
C ALA A 29 10.74 8.78 -22.87
N GLU A 30 11.33 8.86 -21.68
CA GLU A 30 12.75 9.18 -21.47
C GLU A 30 13.68 8.18 -22.19
N TRP A 31 13.27 6.93 -22.30
CA TRP A 31 14.06 5.84 -22.89
C TRP A 31 13.69 5.55 -24.35
N GLY A 32 12.73 6.27 -24.93
CA GLY A 32 12.22 6.02 -26.28
C GLY A 32 11.55 4.66 -26.44
N LEU A 33 10.97 4.11 -25.36
CA LEU A 33 10.27 2.84 -25.36
C LEU A 33 8.82 3.00 -25.82
N PRO A 34 8.25 2.03 -26.55
CA PRO A 34 6.86 2.08 -26.97
C PRO A 34 5.93 1.94 -25.75
N TYR A 35 4.94 2.81 -25.65
CA TYR A 35 3.91 2.76 -24.61
C TYR A 35 2.53 2.79 -25.27
N ASP A 36 1.73 1.75 -25.01
CA ASP A 36 0.36 1.61 -25.50
C ASP A 36 -0.60 1.20 -24.37
N ASP A 37 -1.87 1.04 -24.71
CA ASP A 37 -2.93 0.69 -23.76
C ASP A 37 -2.70 -0.66 -23.06
N SER A 38 -1.90 -1.56 -23.65
CA SER A 38 -1.59 -2.87 -23.07
C SER A 38 -0.42 -2.84 -22.08
N THR A 39 0.38 -1.75 -22.12
CA THR A 39 1.62 -1.62 -21.35
C THR A 39 1.33 -1.59 -19.85
N TYR A 40 0.40 -0.72 -19.43
CA TYR A 40 0.01 -0.62 -18.03
C TYR A 40 -0.67 -1.91 -17.52
N ALA A 41 -1.58 -2.49 -18.31
CA ALA A 41 -2.22 -3.76 -17.95
C ALA A 41 -1.21 -4.90 -17.75
N THR A 42 -0.13 -4.93 -18.55
CA THR A 42 0.95 -5.90 -18.41
C THR A 42 1.77 -5.66 -17.15
N PHE A 43 2.09 -4.40 -16.84
CA PHE A 43 2.73 -4.02 -15.58
C PHE A 43 1.88 -4.49 -14.40
N THR A 44 0.60 -4.11 -14.31
CA THR A 44 -0.28 -4.43 -13.18
C THR A 44 -0.34 -5.94 -12.95
N ARG A 45 -0.60 -6.72 -14.00
CA ARG A 45 -0.68 -8.19 -13.89
C ARG A 45 0.61 -8.82 -13.34
N ILE A 46 1.78 -8.34 -13.77
CA ILE A 46 3.07 -8.88 -13.32
C ILE A 46 3.41 -8.36 -11.92
N ASN A 47 3.27 -7.06 -11.69
CA ASN A 47 3.54 -6.40 -10.41
C ASN A 47 2.72 -7.06 -9.28
N ASP A 48 1.41 -7.17 -9.46
CA ASP A 48 0.51 -7.69 -8.43
C ASP A 48 0.81 -9.17 -8.13
N GLY A 49 1.10 -9.95 -9.17
CA GLY A 49 1.54 -11.33 -9.03
C GLY A 49 2.82 -11.47 -8.20
N LEU A 50 3.79 -10.58 -8.41
CA LEU A 50 5.05 -10.60 -7.66
C LEU A 50 4.85 -10.13 -6.20
N TRP A 51 4.00 -9.15 -5.95
CA TRP A 51 3.65 -8.73 -4.59
C TRP A 51 2.90 -9.81 -3.82
N LEU A 52 1.97 -10.53 -4.45
CA LEU A 52 1.32 -11.69 -3.83
C LEU A 52 2.32 -12.79 -3.43
N MET A 53 3.37 -13.01 -4.23
CA MET A 53 4.45 -13.93 -3.89
C MET A 53 5.28 -13.41 -2.69
N ILE A 54 5.53 -12.10 -2.59
CA ILE A 54 6.18 -11.46 -1.44
C ILE A 54 5.35 -11.64 -0.16
N GLU A 55 4.03 -11.44 -0.24
CA GLU A 55 3.12 -11.60 0.90
C GLU A 55 3.05 -13.06 1.39
N ARG A 56 3.27 -14.03 0.49
CA ARG A 56 3.37 -15.46 0.81
C ARG A 56 4.76 -15.89 1.29
N GLY A 57 5.73 -14.98 1.31
CA GLY A 57 7.12 -15.28 1.67
C GLY A 57 7.91 -16.05 0.60
N GLU A 58 7.39 -16.12 -0.63
CA GLU A 58 8.03 -16.80 -1.77
C GLU A 58 9.09 -15.91 -2.45
N LEU A 59 8.99 -14.59 -2.27
CA LEU A 59 9.92 -13.59 -2.80
C LEU A 59 10.30 -12.54 -1.74
N THR A 60 11.46 -11.93 -1.93
CA THR A 60 11.87 -10.73 -1.22
C THR A 60 11.62 -9.48 -2.06
N THR A 61 11.52 -8.31 -1.42
CA THR A 61 11.46 -7.02 -2.11
C THR A 61 12.73 -6.74 -2.91
N GLN A 62 13.90 -7.19 -2.45
CA GLN A 62 15.14 -7.10 -3.23
C GLN A 62 15.04 -7.87 -4.55
N GLN A 63 14.52 -9.10 -4.51
CA GLN A 63 14.31 -9.91 -5.71
C GLN A 63 13.31 -9.27 -6.68
N LEU A 64 12.26 -8.62 -6.16
CA LEU A 64 11.31 -7.86 -6.99
C LEU A 64 12.04 -6.83 -7.85
N PHE A 65 12.94 -6.03 -7.29
CA PHE A 65 13.64 -4.99 -8.05
C PHE A 65 14.66 -5.55 -9.04
N GLU A 66 15.25 -6.69 -8.73
CA GLU A 66 16.22 -7.32 -9.62
C GLU A 66 15.59 -7.79 -10.94
N PHE A 67 14.30 -8.17 -10.96
CA PHE A 67 13.70 -8.74 -12.17
C PHE A 67 12.29 -8.29 -12.55
N ARG A 68 11.58 -7.45 -11.78
CA ARG A 68 10.21 -7.00 -12.14
C ARG A 68 10.17 -6.43 -13.54
N TRP A 69 10.99 -5.43 -13.84
CA TRP A 69 11.03 -4.82 -15.16
C TRP A 69 11.63 -5.71 -16.24
N ASN A 70 12.54 -6.63 -15.88
CA ASN A 70 13.01 -7.64 -16.83
C ASN A 70 11.85 -8.53 -17.31
N ARG A 71 10.99 -8.99 -16.40
CA ARG A 71 9.80 -9.78 -16.74
C ARG A 71 8.75 -8.98 -17.51
N ILE A 72 8.57 -7.69 -17.16
CA ILE A 72 7.64 -6.81 -17.87
C ILE A 72 8.11 -6.57 -19.29
N PHE A 73 9.38 -6.22 -19.49
CA PHE A 73 9.94 -6.01 -20.83
C PHE A 73 9.92 -7.29 -21.67
N GLU A 74 10.24 -8.45 -21.09
CA GLU A 74 10.09 -9.74 -21.76
C GLU A 74 8.64 -9.97 -22.21
N ALA A 75 7.66 -9.75 -21.35
CA ALA A 75 6.24 -9.91 -21.68
C ALA A 75 5.73 -8.91 -22.74
N LEU A 76 6.36 -7.74 -22.84
CA LEU A 76 6.06 -6.71 -23.85
C LEU A 76 6.88 -6.88 -25.15
N GLY A 77 7.82 -7.82 -25.20
CA GLY A 77 8.74 -7.97 -26.33
C GLY A 77 9.74 -6.81 -26.47
N ILE A 78 9.99 -6.07 -25.39
CA ILE A 78 10.92 -4.93 -25.34
C ILE A 78 12.32 -5.43 -24.95
N GLN A 79 13.34 -4.97 -25.66
CA GLN A 79 14.74 -5.22 -25.31
C GLN A 79 15.31 -3.97 -24.61
N ALA A 80 15.33 -3.99 -23.29
CA ALA A 80 15.86 -2.91 -22.45
C ALA A 80 16.41 -3.46 -21.13
N ASP A 81 17.25 -2.68 -20.44
CA ASP A 81 17.78 -3.02 -19.12
C ASP A 81 16.70 -2.77 -18.05
N GLY A 82 16.03 -3.84 -17.61
CA GLY A 82 14.99 -3.75 -16.60
C GLY A 82 15.51 -3.35 -15.22
N ALA A 83 16.73 -3.73 -14.83
CA ALA A 83 17.28 -3.36 -13.53
C ALA A 83 17.62 -1.86 -13.47
N ALA A 84 18.11 -1.29 -14.57
CA ALA A 84 18.30 0.15 -14.68
C ALA A 84 16.96 0.90 -14.75
N PHE A 85 15.96 0.34 -15.44
CA PHE A 85 14.63 0.95 -15.50
C PHE A 85 13.92 0.93 -14.15
N GLU A 86 14.06 -0.15 -13.37
CA GLU A 86 13.53 -0.25 -12.00
C GLU A 86 14.00 0.89 -11.12
N LYS A 87 15.29 1.22 -11.14
CA LYS A 87 15.85 2.35 -10.37
C LYS A 87 15.15 3.66 -10.76
N ARG A 88 15.06 3.94 -12.06
CA ARG A 88 14.41 5.15 -12.55
C ARG A 88 12.91 5.17 -12.23
N PHE A 89 12.25 4.03 -12.32
CA PHE A 89 10.84 3.88 -11.96
C PHE A 89 10.61 4.17 -10.47
N LEU A 90 11.48 3.69 -9.58
CA LEU A 90 11.41 4.00 -8.14
C LEU A 90 11.68 5.49 -7.85
N ASP A 91 12.61 6.12 -8.57
CA ASP A 91 12.84 7.57 -8.46
C ASP A 91 11.59 8.36 -8.89
N LEU A 92 10.95 7.96 -9.98
CA LEU A 92 9.71 8.61 -10.46
C LEU A 92 8.52 8.37 -9.51
N LEU A 93 8.43 7.20 -8.88
CA LEU A 93 7.46 6.95 -7.82
C LEU A 93 7.74 7.80 -6.57
N TYR A 94 9.01 8.04 -6.24
CA TYR A 94 9.39 8.93 -5.16
C TYR A 94 8.92 10.37 -5.44
N GLU A 95 8.95 10.81 -6.70
CA GLU A 95 8.54 12.13 -7.16
C GLU A 95 7.02 12.30 -7.37
N THR A 96 6.19 11.29 -7.04
CA THR A 96 4.75 11.33 -7.31
C THR A 96 3.89 10.86 -6.13
N ALA A 97 2.86 11.64 -5.83
CA ALA A 97 1.86 11.31 -4.83
C ALA A 97 0.49 11.82 -5.29
N ILE A 98 -0.43 10.90 -5.56
CA ILE A 98 -1.81 11.21 -5.96
C ILE A 98 -2.71 10.69 -4.85
N PRO A 99 -3.34 11.56 -4.05
CA PRO A 99 -4.26 11.12 -3.00
C PRO A 99 -5.50 10.45 -3.58
N VAL A 100 -5.99 9.42 -2.88
CA VAL A 100 -7.31 8.84 -3.11
C VAL A 100 -8.39 9.85 -2.74
N ASP A 101 -9.51 9.85 -3.46
CA ASP A 101 -10.64 10.74 -3.18
C ASP A 101 -11.14 10.58 -1.74
N GLY A 102 -11.12 11.68 -0.98
CA GLY A 102 -11.51 11.72 0.43
C GLY A 102 -10.40 11.37 1.43
N ALA A 103 -9.16 11.08 0.99
CA ALA A 103 -8.04 10.73 1.87
C ALA A 103 -7.73 11.83 2.91
N ASP A 104 -7.59 13.08 2.47
CA ASP A 104 -7.35 14.21 3.37
C ASP A 104 -8.49 14.41 4.38
N GLU A 105 -9.75 14.32 3.91
CA GLU A 105 -10.92 14.48 4.75
C GLU A 105 -11.05 13.38 5.80
N ILE A 106 -10.76 12.13 5.44
CA ILE A 106 -10.84 11.03 6.40
C ILE A 106 -9.66 11.05 7.38
N CYS A 107 -8.44 11.36 6.94
CA CYS A 107 -7.29 11.46 7.84
C CYS A 107 -7.51 12.55 8.90
N ARG A 108 -8.02 13.72 8.48
CA ARG A 108 -8.38 14.80 9.42
C ARG A 108 -9.43 14.35 10.43
N TYR A 109 -10.48 13.68 9.97
CA TYR A 109 -11.54 13.17 10.82
C TYR A 109 -11.06 12.13 11.84
N LEU A 110 -10.22 11.18 11.40
CA LEU A 110 -9.72 10.11 12.25
C LEU A 110 -8.71 10.64 13.28
N LYS A 111 -7.87 11.59 12.90
CA LYS A 111 -6.87 12.21 13.79
C LYS A 111 -7.51 12.90 15.00
N GLU A 112 -8.71 13.46 14.86
CA GLU A 112 -9.40 14.09 16.00
C GLU A 112 -9.94 13.08 17.02
N LYS A 113 -10.01 11.78 16.66
CA LYS A 113 -10.70 10.75 17.43
C LYS A 113 -9.80 9.61 17.92
N TYR A 114 -8.74 9.30 17.18
CA TYR A 114 -7.91 8.13 17.39
C TYR A 114 -6.42 8.50 17.30
N ILE A 115 -5.58 7.63 17.87
CA ILE A 115 -4.17 7.59 17.49
C ILE A 115 -4.13 7.08 16.05
N LEU A 116 -3.76 7.95 15.12
CA LEU A 116 -3.80 7.64 13.69
C LEU A 116 -2.41 7.23 13.23
N CYS A 117 -2.30 6.01 12.70
CA CYS A 117 -1.05 5.43 12.25
C CYS A 117 -1.14 5.10 10.76
N ALA A 118 -0.04 5.25 10.03
CA ALA A 118 0.13 4.67 8.70
C ALA A 118 0.85 3.32 8.83
N ALA A 119 0.53 2.34 7.97
CA ALA A 119 1.09 0.99 8.02
C ALA A 119 1.31 0.42 6.61
N SER A 120 2.57 0.28 6.16
CA SER A 120 2.88 -0.09 4.76
C SER A 120 4.02 -1.11 4.60
N ASN A 121 3.97 -1.88 3.51
CA ASN A 121 4.98 -2.87 3.09
C ASN A 121 6.02 -2.31 2.09
N ALA A 122 6.40 -1.04 2.22
CA ALA A 122 7.25 -0.33 1.24
C ALA A 122 8.58 0.16 1.85
N PHE A 123 9.27 1.07 1.14
CA PHE A 123 10.45 1.78 1.66
C PHE A 123 10.04 2.92 2.57
N HIS A 124 10.76 3.07 3.67
CA HIS A 124 10.46 4.08 4.67
C HIS A 124 10.49 5.50 4.09
N ASP A 125 11.60 5.85 3.45
CA ASP A 125 11.82 7.21 2.95
C ASP A 125 10.87 7.54 1.79
N GLN A 126 10.53 6.54 0.97
CA GLN A 126 9.57 6.73 -0.11
C GLN A 126 8.16 7.02 0.42
N GLN A 127 7.70 6.27 1.43
CA GLN A 127 6.36 6.49 1.98
C GLN A 127 6.24 7.78 2.77
N LEU A 128 7.27 8.15 3.54
CA LEU A 128 7.28 9.45 4.21
C LEU A 128 7.21 10.59 3.20
N ASN A 129 8.06 10.57 2.16
CA ASN A 129 8.07 11.61 1.14
C ASN A 129 6.72 11.70 0.42
N ARG A 130 6.14 10.56 0.02
CA ARG A 130 4.85 10.55 -0.70
C ARG A 130 3.69 11.03 0.17
N LEU A 131 3.66 10.66 1.46
CA LEU A 131 2.68 11.22 2.41
C LEU A 131 2.88 12.72 2.62
N GLU A 132 4.12 13.21 2.65
CA GLU A 132 4.44 14.64 2.78
C GLU A 132 4.00 15.43 1.54
N MET A 133 4.34 14.95 0.34
CA MET A 133 3.91 15.53 -0.93
C MET A 133 2.39 15.58 -1.08
N ALA A 134 1.69 14.56 -0.58
CA ALA A 134 0.23 14.51 -0.54
C ALA A 134 -0.40 15.41 0.55
N GLY A 135 0.40 16.02 1.43
CA GLY A 135 -0.07 16.79 2.58
C GLY A 135 -0.73 15.96 3.67
N LEU A 136 -0.56 14.63 3.65
CA LEU A 136 -1.21 13.70 4.59
C LEU A 136 -0.33 13.38 5.80
N LEU A 137 1.00 13.51 5.67
CA LEU A 137 1.95 13.16 6.73
C LEU A 137 1.63 13.80 8.10
N PRO A 138 1.24 15.10 8.20
CA PRO A 138 0.95 15.73 9.49
C PRO A 138 -0.21 15.11 10.28
N TYR A 139 -1.07 14.29 9.66
CA TYR A 139 -2.17 13.64 10.37
C TYR A 139 -1.71 12.44 11.20
N PHE A 140 -0.59 11.81 10.88
CA PHE A 140 -0.18 10.56 11.51
C PHE A 140 0.62 10.79 12.80
N ASP A 141 0.22 10.13 13.88
CA ASP A 141 1.03 9.99 15.10
C ASP A 141 2.26 9.10 14.87
N HIS A 142 2.08 8.05 14.05
CA HIS A 142 3.13 7.11 13.71
C HIS A 142 3.03 6.68 12.24
N VAL A 143 4.18 6.48 11.60
CA VAL A 143 4.28 5.86 10.27
C VAL A 143 5.09 4.58 10.41
N PHE A 144 4.42 3.44 10.30
CA PHE A 144 5.01 2.13 10.41
C PHE A 144 5.26 1.55 9.02
N VAL A 145 6.53 1.31 8.71
CA VAL A 145 6.95 0.79 7.41
C VAL A 145 7.77 -0.48 7.62
N SER A 146 7.50 -1.50 6.80
CA SER A 146 8.09 -2.83 6.97
C SER A 146 9.62 -2.83 6.96
N GLU A 147 10.24 -1.98 6.14
CA GLU A 147 11.69 -1.82 6.09
C GLU A 147 12.27 -1.41 7.45
N SER A 148 11.66 -0.43 8.12
CA SER A 148 12.13 0.08 9.42
C SER A 148 11.87 -0.89 10.57
N LEU A 149 10.77 -1.64 10.49
CA LEU A 149 10.37 -2.58 11.55
C LEU A 149 11.04 -3.96 11.42
N GLY A 150 11.56 -4.31 10.24
CA GLY A 150 12.16 -5.61 9.95
C GLY A 150 11.15 -6.76 9.78
N TYR A 151 9.86 -6.45 9.81
CA TYR A 151 8.73 -7.37 9.60
C TYR A 151 7.79 -6.78 8.57
N ARG A 152 6.95 -7.59 7.92
CA ARG A 152 5.99 -7.10 6.90
C ARG A 152 4.58 -7.59 7.20
N LYS A 153 3.56 -6.88 6.73
CA LYS A 153 2.20 -7.41 6.63
C LYS A 153 2.20 -8.62 5.67
N PRO A 154 1.50 -9.74 5.93
CA PRO A 154 0.55 -9.99 7.03
C PRO A 154 1.15 -10.64 8.29
N GLU A 155 2.47 -10.60 8.47
CA GLU A 155 3.10 -11.23 9.63
C GLU A 155 2.60 -10.57 10.93
N LYS A 156 2.16 -11.39 11.89
CA LYS A 156 1.75 -10.90 13.21
C LYS A 156 2.85 -10.04 13.89
N ALA A 157 4.11 -10.36 13.63
CA ALA A 157 5.27 -9.64 14.13
C ALA A 157 5.29 -8.15 13.71
N PHE A 158 4.83 -7.82 12.50
CA PHE A 158 4.71 -6.43 12.07
C PHE A 158 3.74 -5.65 12.95
N PHE A 159 2.53 -6.19 13.18
CA PHE A 159 1.51 -5.55 14.01
C PHE A 159 1.89 -5.52 15.50
N ASP A 160 2.55 -6.56 16.00
CA ASP A 160 3.10 -6.57 17.37
C ASP A 160 4.17 -5.49 17.54
N ALA A 161 5.04 -5.29 16.53
CA ALA A 161 6.04 -4.23 16.53
C ALA A 161 5.39 -2.83 16.48
N CYS A 162 4.34 -2.62 15.67
CA CYS A 162 3.56 -1.39 15.67
C CYS A 162 2.96 -1.10 17.06
N ARG A 163 2.35 -2.11 17.68
CA ARG A 163 1.71 -1.97 19.01
C ARG A 163 2.72 -1.71 20.14
N ALA A 164 4.00 -2.06 19.97
CA ALA A 164 5.03 -1.70 20.94
C ALA A 164 5.18 -0.17 21.13
N PHE A 165 4.80 0.63 20.13
CA PHE A 165 4.73 2.09 20.22
C PHE A 165 3.41 2.60 20.86
N LEU A 166 2.46 1.69 21.12
CA LEU A 166 1.13 1.97 21.66
C LEU A 166 0.88 1.17 22.96
N PRO A 167 1.68 1.37 24.03
CA PRO A 167 1.74 0.47 25.19
C PRO A 167 0.42 0.30 25.96
N ASP A 168 -0.52 1.25 25.85
CA ASP A 168 -1.82 1.25 26.54
C ASP A 168 -3.01 0.91 25.61
N VAL A 169 -2.73 0.36 24.43
CA VAL A 169 -3.73 -0.01 23.42
C VAL A 169 -3.70 -1.52 23.20
N ALA A 170 -4.80 -2.20 23.55
CA ALA A 170 -4.95 -3.62 23.27
C ALA A 170 -5.22 -3.87 21.77
N ALA A 171 -4.93 -5.08 21.29
CA ALA A 171 -5.07 -5.39 19.86
C ALA A 171 -6.51 -5.21 19.35
N ASP A 172 -7.51 -5.58 20.14
CA ASP A 172 -8.94 -5.44 19.84
C ASP A 172 -9.46 -3.99 19.97
N GLU A 173 -8.63 -3.08 20.47
CA GLU A 173 -8.83 -1.63 20.46
C GLU A 173 -8.17 -0.96 19.24
N CYS A 174 -7.45 -1.72 18.41
CA CYS A 174 -6.92 -1.26 17.14
C CYS A 174 -7.80 -1.68 15.96
N MET A 175 -7.77 -0.87 14.91
CA MET A 175 -8.38 -1.18 13.63
C MET A 175 -7.36 -1.07 12.49
N MET A 176 -7.28 -2.09 11.64
CA MET A 176 -6.55 -2.03 10.37
C MET A 176 -7.51 -1.71 9.23
N ILE A 177 -7.19 -0.70 8.42
CA ILE A 177 -7.96 -0.29 7.25
C ILE A 177 -7.04 -0.30 6.05
N GLY A 178 -7.39 -1.06 5.03
CA GLY A 178 -6.57 -1.15 3.82
C GLY A 178 -7.25 -1.91 2.69
N ASP A 179 -6.65 -1.88 1.52
CA ASP A 179 -7.18 -2.51 0.32
C ASP A 179 -6.81 -4.01 0.23
N SER A 180 -5.70 -4.45 0.84
CA SER A 180 -5.19 -5.80 0.63
C SER A 180 -5.89 -6.79 1.57
N LEU A 181 -6.63 -7.74 0.99
CA LEU A 181 -7.26 -8.84 1.74
C LEU A 181 -6.23 -9.67 2.51
N THR A 182 -5.05 -9.88 1.93
CA THR A 182 -3.96 -10.65 2.55
C THR A 182 -3.22 -9.79 3.56
N ALA A 183 -2.56 -8.72 3.11
CA ALA A 183 -1.69 -7.92 3.96
C ALA A 183 -2.45 -7.22 5.10
N ASP A 184 -3.57 -6.58 4.81
CA ASP A 184 -4.27 -5.72 5.77
C ASP A 184 -5.33 -6.49 6.55
N ILE A 185 -6.17 -7.25 5.84
CA ILE A 185 -7.31 -7.92 6.47
C ILE A 185 -6.85 -9.18 7.20
N THR A 186 -6.31 -10.17 6.49
CA THR A 186 -5.78 -11.38 7.17
C THR A 186 -4.68 -11.03 8.16
N GLY A 187 -3.79 -10.07 7.84
CA GLY A 187 -2.78 -9.56 8.76
C GLY A 187 -3.37 -8.99 10.06
N GLY A 188 -4.32 -8.04 9.94
CA GLY A 188 -5.00 -7.44 11.09
C GLY A 188 -5.76 -8.47 11.94
N LYS A 189 -6.48 -9.40 11.30
CA LYS A 189 -7.20 -10.48 12.00
C LYS A 189 -6.25 -11.41 12.76
N ASN A 190 -5.13 -11.81 12.15
CA ASN A 190 -4.10 -12.62 12.80
C ASN A 190 -3.45 -11.90 14.01
N ALA A 191 -3.41 -10.58 13.97
CA ALA A 191 -2.94 -9.75 15.08
C ALA A 191 -3.99 -9.51 16.18
N GLY A 192 -5.24 -9.95 15.98
CA GLY A 192 -6.35 -9.74 16.92
C GLY A 192 -7.00 -8.36 16.79
N MET A 193 -6.77 -7.65 15.68
CA MET A 193 -7.33 -6.33 15.41
C MET A 193 -8.69 -6.42 14.74
N LYS A 194 -9.46 -5.33 14.81
CA LYS A 194 -10.61 -5.13 13.92
C LYS A 194 -10.13 -4.72 12.54
N THR A 195 -10.91 -4.99 11.51
CA THR A 195 -10.50 -4.77 10.12
C THR A 195 -11.61 -4.15 9.28
N ILE A 196 -11.26 -3.19 8.42
CA ILE A 196 -12.14 -2.69 7.37
C ILE A 196 -11.43 -2.85 6.04
N TRP A 197 -12.08 -3.58 5.13
CA TRP A 197 -11.59 -3.73 3.77
C TRP A 197 -12.05 -2.54 2.91
N TYR A 198 -11.07 -1.82 2.36
CA TYR A 198 -11.30 -0.75 1.39
C TYR A 198 -11.31 -1.32 -0.04
N ASN A 199 -12.50 -1.70 -0.51
CA ASN A 199 -12.72 -2.31 -1.82
C ASN A 199 -13.17 -1.29 -2.88
N HIS A 200 -12.36 -0.27 -3.14
CA HIS A 200 -12.69 0.80 -4.10
C HIS A 200 -12.75 0.34 -5.56
N THR A 201 -12.06 -0.76 -5.90
CA THR A 201 -12.11 -1.39 -7.23
C THR A 201 -13.31 -2.33 -7.40
N HIS A 202 -14.19 -2.46 -6.39
CA HIS A 202 -15.34 -3.36 -6.42
C HIS A 202 -14.97 -4.81 -6.78
N ARG A 203 -13.83 -5.30 -6.27
CA ARG A 203 -13.44 -6.70 -6.43
C ARG A 203 -14.53 -7.62 -5.87
N PRO A 204 -14.76 -8.79 -6.49
CA PRO A 204 -15.67 -9.79 -5.94
C PRO A 204 -15.31 -10.10 -4.49
N VAL A 205 -16.30 -10.03 -3.60
CA VAL A 205 -16.12 -10.40 -2.20
C VAL A 205 -15.95 -11.93 -2.15
N PRO A 206 -14.82 -12.45 -1.61
CA PRO A 206 -14.65 -13.89 -1.48
C PRO A 206 -15.74 -14.49 -0.59
N GLU A 207 -16.15 -15.74 -0.86
CA GLU A 207 -17.16 -16.44 -0.04
C GLU A 207 -16.79 -16.49 1.46
N ARG A 208 -15.48 -16.50 1.76
CA ARG A 208 -14.92 -16.44 3.12
C ARG A 208 -14.09 -15.18 3.29
N CYS A 209 -14.75 -14.02 3.28
CA CYS A 209 -14.13 -12.76 3.65
C CYS A 209 -14.10 -12.64 5.18
N GLU A 210 -12.91 -12.39 5.75
CA GLU A 210 -12.72 -12.26 7.20
C GLU A 210 -12.78 -10.80 7.69
N ALA A 211 -12.97 -9.84 6.78
CA ALA A 211 -13.08 -8.42 7.11
C ALA A 211 -14.30 -8.18 8.01
N ASP A 212 -14.14 -7.35 9.05
CA ASP A 212 -15.26 -7.03 9.94
C ASP A 212 -16.25 -6.07 9.28
N GLN A 213 -15.78 -5.21 8.37
CA GLN A 213 -16.59 -4.34 7.51
C GLN A 213 -15.94 -4.20 6.12
N ILE A 214 -16.73 -3.78 5.14
CA ILE A 214 -16.27 -3.48 3.77
C ILE A 214 -16.82 -2.11 3.37
N VAL A 215 -15.96 -1.26 2.84
CA VAL A 215 -16.32 0.04 2.26
C VAL A 215 -15.67 0.19 0.88
N ASP A 216 -16.29 0.95 0.00
CA ASP A 216 -15.81 1.27 -1.35
C ASP A 216 -15.38 2.75 -1.49
N SER A 217 -15.53 3.53 -0.43
CA SER A 217 -15.18 4.94 -0.35
C SER A 217 -14.71 5.27 1.06
N LEU A 218 -13.60 6.02 1.16
CA LEU A 218 -13.05 6.45 2.44
C LEU A 218 -14.05 7.24 3.29
N LEU A 219 -14.93 8.02 2.66
CA LEU A 219 -15.91 8.84 3.39
C LEU A 219 -16.97 7.99 4.13
N LYS A 220 -17.20 6.74 3.71
CA LYS A 220 -18.10 5.81 4.43
C LYS A 220 -17.57 5.45 5.82
N LEU A 221 -16.26 5.58 6.05
CA LEU A 221 -15.65 5.34 7.37
C LEU A 221 -16.20 6.26 8.45
N LYS A 222 -16.65 7.49 8.12
CA LYS A 222 -17.29 8.42 9.07
C LYS A 222 -18.57 7.88 9.70
N ASN A 223 -19.26 6.95 9.04
CA ASN A 223 -20.47 6.32 9.56
C ASN A 223 -20.16 5.11 10.45
N LEU A 224 -18.91 4.64 10.44
CA LEU A 224 -18.46 3.44 11.17
C LEU A 224 -17.59 3.80 12.39
N LEU A 225 -16.95 4.97 12.38
CA LEU A 225 -15.93 5.44 13.33
C LEU A 225 -16.26 6.85 13.86
#